data_AF-Q5YSI1-F1
#
_entry.id   AF-Q5YSI1-F1
#
_cell.length_a   1.000
_cell.length_b   1.000
_cell.length_c   1.000
_cell.angle_alpha   90.00
_cell.angle_beta   90.00
_cell.angle_gamma   90.00
#
_symmetry.space_group_name_H-M   'P 1'
#
loop_
_entity.id
_entity.type
_entity.pdbx_description
1 polymer ?
#
loop_
_entity_poly.entity_id
_entity_poly.type
_entity_poly.pdbx_seq_one_letter_code
_entity_poly.pdbx_strand_id
1 'polypeptide(L)'
;MFYLAEKRVAELLELGVDLDTIIAKTGVTKSGGEWHTHNRRSDDALDALLAEAHERKALLDRIEHLAVAIGEDGPARRAGADAKNPSLDGLRAVIEGVEKYARAKGIDIRTDAEKAAPEPTATDRQIDYIVALLEGRARRGEGGGFMSTHGLYKADGTVDRAAVAKMTRRTASAMIDSLRGNY
;
A
#
# COMPACT_ATOMS: atom_id res chain seq x y z
N MET A 1 7.43 -24.86 26.28
CA MET A 1 8.04 -23.58 25.86
C MET A 1 9.28 -23.76 24.98
N PHE A 2 10.06 -24.83 25.14
CA PHE A 2 11.31 -25.08 24.38
C PHE A 2 11.15 -25.11 22.84
N TYR A 3 10.12 -25.77 22.33
CA TYR A 3 9.83 -25.83 20.88
C TYR A 3 9.56 -24.48 20.20
N LEU A 4 9.23 -23.44 20.97
CA LEU A 4 8.88 -22.14 20.40
C LEU A 4 10.12 -21.29 20.11
N ALA A 5 11.13 -21.34 20.99
CA ALA A 5 12.40 -20.67 20.77
C ALA A 5 13.16 -21.28 19.59
N GLU A 6 13.19 -22.62 19.47
CA GLU A 6 13.82 -23.34 18.35
C GLU A 6 13.26 -22.87 16.99
N LYS A 7 11.92 -22.83 16.86
CA LYS A 7 11.26 -22.39 15.61
C LYS A 7 11.59 -20.96 15.25
N ARG A 8 11.49 -20.04 16.22
CA ARG A 8 11.76 -18.61 16.01
C ARG A 8 13.22 -18.35 15.64
N VAL A 9 14.17 -19.06 16.25
CA VAL A 9 15.60 -18.97 15.89
C VAL A 9 15.82 -19.49 14.47
N ALA A 10 15.21 -20.61 14.09
CA ALA A 10 15.30 -21.14 12.73
C ALA A 10 14.75 -20.13 11.70
N GLU A 11 13.58 -19.54 11.98
CA GLU A 11 12.95 -18.53 11.14
C GLU A 11 13.81 -17.26 11.00
N LEU A 12 14.43 -16.80 12.09
CA LEU A 12 15.38 -15.68 12.05
C LEU A 12 16.59 -15.95 11.16
N LEU A 13 17.12 -17.18 11.20
CA LEU A 13 18.22 -17.60 10.33
C LEU A 13 17.78 -17.64 8.86
N GLU A 14 16.56 -18.10 8.56
CA GLU A 14 15.97 -18.07 7.22
C GLU A 14 15.75 -16.63 6.71
N LEU A 15 15.44 -15.69 7.61
CA LEU A 15 15.35 -14.26 7.33
C LEU A 15 16.72 -13.57 7.25
N GLY A 16 17.83 -14.32 7.37
CA GLY A 16 19.19 -13.82 7.21
C GLY A 16 19.76 -13.10 8.44
N VAL A 17 19.14 -13.24 9.60
CA VAL A 17 19.70 -12.73 10.86
C VAL A 17 20.77 -13.69 11.35
N ASP A 18 21.99 -13.20 11.54
CA ASP A 18 23.11 -14.02 12.00
C ASP A 18 22.96 -14.44 13.47
N LEU A 19 23.58 -15.57 13.81
CA LEU A 19 23.42 -16.18 15.12
C LEU A 19 23.92 -15.30 16.26
N ASP A 20 24.99 -14.55 16.04
CA ASP A 20 25.58 -13.66 17.05
C ASP A 20 24.61 -12.52 17.37
N THR A 21 23.95 -11.96 16.35
CA THR A 21 22.88 -10.96 16.54
C THR A 21 21.69 -11.54 17.31
N ILE A 22 21.26 -12.76 17.00
CA ILE A 22 20.14 -13.42 17.71
C ILE A 22 20.48 -13.56 19.20
N ILE A 23 21.66 -14.13 19.51
CA ILE A 23 22.11 -14.32 20.90
C ILE A 23 22.26 -12.97 21.60
N ALA A 24 22.92 -12.00 20.98
CA ALA A 24 23.18 -10.69 21.57
C ALA A 24 21.91 -9.89 21.87
N LYS A 25 20.91 -9.93 20.98
CA LYS A 25 19.67 -9.16 21.14
C LYS A 25 18.65 -9.82 22.06
N THR A 26 18.62 -11.16 22.12
CA THR A 26 17.53 -11.89 22.78
C THR A 26 17.99 -12.62 24.05
N GLY A 27 19.30 -12.88 24.19
CA GLY A 27 19.85 -13.67 25.29
C GLY A 27 19.45 -15.14 25.24
N VAL A 28 19.01 -15.66 24.10
CA VAL A 28 18.78 -17.10 23.92
C VAL A 28 20.08 -17.86 23.99
N THR A 29 20.03 -19.07 24.54
CA THR A 29 21.20 -19.96 24.62
C THR A 29 20.86 -21.35 24.10
N LYS A 30 21.89 -22.06 23.64
CA LYS A 30 21.76 -23.44 23.19
C LYS A 30 22.20 -24.38 24.31
N SER A 31 21.30 -25.27 24.75
CA SER A 31 21.57 -26.28 25.77
C SER A 31 21.00 -27.63 25.33
N GLY A 32 21.80 -28.68 25.42
CA GLY A 32 21.38 -30.03 24.99
C GLY A 32 21.02 -30.16 23.51
N GLY A 33 21.46 -29.22 22.66
CA GLY A 33 21.12 -29.20 21.23
C GLY A 33 19.91 -28.34 20.87
N GLU A 34 19.15 -27.84 21.84
CA GLU A 34 17.94 -27.03 21.64
C GLU A 34 18.18 -25.57 22.06
N TRP A 35 17.43 -24.63 21.48
CA TRP A 35 17.42 -23.21 21.85
C TRP A 35 16.45 -22.92 23.00
N HIS A 36 16.90 -22.10 23.95
CA HIS A 36 16.17 -21.78 25.18
C HIS A 36 16.12 -20.27 25.43
N THR A 37 14.96 -19.77 25.85
CA THR A 37 14.80 -18.45 26.47
C THR A 37 14.85 -18.59 27.99
N HIS A 38 15.60 -17.74 28.67
CA HIS A 38 15.78 -17.84 30.13
C HIS A 38 14.66 -17.19 30.94
N ASN A 39 13.92 -16.27 30.33
CA ASN A 39 12.86 -15.52 30.96
C ASN A 39 11.90 -14.96 29.90
N ARG A 40 10.77 -14.41 30.35
CA ARG A 40 9.78 -13.78 29.48
C ARG A 40 10.36 -12.63 28.64
N ARG A 41 11.30 -11.86 29.19
CA ARG A 41 11.93 -10.75 28.47
C ARG A 41 12.75 -11.24 27.27
N SER A 42 13.42 -12.38 27.38
CA SER A 42 14.12 -13.02 26.25
C SER A 42 13.14 -13.53 25.21
N ASP A 43 11.96 -14.00 25.62
CA ASP A 43 10.89 -14.41 24.71
C ASP A 43 10.31 -13.22 23.94
N ASP A 44 9.97 -12.14 24.67
CA ASP A 44 9.47 -10.89 24.08
C ASP A 44 10.52 -10.26 23.14
N ALA A 45 11.81 -10.34 23.49
CA ALA A 45 12.91 -9.86 22.64
C ALA A 45 13.08 -10.68 21.35
N LEU A 46 12.84 -12.00 21.42
CA LEU A 46 12.87 -12.88 20.26
C LEU A 46 11.71 -12.59 19.30
N ASP A 47 10.50 -12.37 19.84
CA ASP A 47 9.34 -11.94 19.04
C ASP A 47 9.56 -10.57 18.40
N ALA A 48 10.12 -9.61 19.14
CA ALA A 48 10.44 -8.28 18.60
C ALA A 48 11.48 -8.36 17.47
N LEU A 49 12.53 -9.19 17.63
CA LEU A 49 13.54 -9.38 16.60
C LEU A 49 12.96 -10.05 15.35
N LEU A 50 12.05 -11.01 15.54
CA LEU A 50 11.36 -11.67 14.43
C LEU A 50 10.47 -10.70 13.66
N ALA A 51 9.70 -9.86 14.35
CA ALA A 51 8.90 -8.81 13.72
C ALA A 51 9.78 -7.80 12.95
N GLU A 52 10.92 -7.38 13.52
CA GLU A 52 11.90 -6.51 12.86
C GLU A 52 12.45 -7.15 11.57
N ALA A 53 12.76 -8.45 11.61
CA ALA A 53 13.30 -9.18 10.47
C ALA A 53 12.26 -9.35 9.34
N HIS A 54 11.01 -9.66 9.68
CA HIS A 54 9.91 -9.69 8.71
C HIS A 54 9.66 -8.33 8.07
N GLU A 55 9.66 -7.26 8.86
CA GLU A 55 9.51 -5.91 8.33
C GLU A 55 10.67 -5.58 7.37
N ARG A 56 11.91 -5.89 7.77
CA ARG A 56 13.09 -5.69 6.91
C ARG A 56 12.93 -6.40 5.58
N LYS A 57 12.51 -7.68 5.59
CA LYS A 57 12.27 -8.45 4.37
C LYS A 57 11.19 -7.82 3.50
N ALA A 58 10.05 -7.43 4.08
CA ALA A 58 8.97 -6.79 3.34
C ALA A 58 9.41 -5.46 2.67
N LEU A 59 10.25 -4.67 3.35
CA LEU A 59 10.79 -3.44 2.77
C LEU A 59 11.79 -3.73 1.64
N LEU A 60 12.63 -4.75 1.78
CA LEU A 60 13.54 -5.19 0.71
C LEU A 60 12.78 -5.68 -0.53
N ASP A 61 11.76 -6.53 -0.34
CA ASP A 61 10.90 -7.02 -1.42
C ASP A 61 10.20 -5.84 -2.12
N ARG A 62 9.76 -4.83 -1.36
CA ARG A 62 9.18 -3.59 -1.91
C ARG A 62 10.19 -2.79 -2.72
N ILE A 63 11.42 -2.65 -2.26
CA ILE A 63 12.48 -1.95 -3.00
C ILE A 63 12.79 -2.67 -4.31
N GLU A 64 12.86 -4.01 -4.29
CA GLU A 64 13.06 -4.81 -5.50
C GLU A 64 11.92 -4.59 -6.50
N HIS A 65 10.67 -4.65 -6.04
CA HIS A 65 9.51 -4.35 -6.88
C HIS A 65 9.59 -2.94 -7.50
N LEU A 66 9.94 -1.93 -6.70
CA LEU A 66 10.08 -0.56 -7.19
C LEU A 66 11.23 -0.40 -8.18
N ALA A 67 12.35 -1.11 -7.97
CA ALA A 67 13.48 -1.10 -8.90
C ALA A 67 13.08 -1.67 -10.27
N VAL A 68 12.29 -2.74 -10.30
CA VAL A 68 11.73 -3.30 -11.54
C VAL A 68 10.77 -2.31 -12.20
N ALA A 69 9.88 -1.68 -11.44
CA ALA A 69 8.88 -0.74 -11.97
C ALA A 69 9.51 0.54 -12.56
N ILE A 70 10.63 0.99 -12.02
CA ILE A 70 11.28 2.25 -12.41
C ILE A 70 12.36 2.04 -13.49
N GLY A 71 12.87 0.82 -13.65
CA GLY A 71 13.94 0.49 -14.59
C GLY A 71 15.35 0.73 -14.01
N GLU A 72 16.37 0.23 -14.73
CA GLU A 72 17.76 0.07 -14.24
C GLU A 72 18.45 1.35 -13.75
N ASP A 73 17.95 2.54 -14.13
CA ASP A 73 18.52 3.85 -13.77
C ASP A 73 17.94 4.45 -12.47
N GLY A 74 17.00 3.75 -11.83
CA GLY A 74 16.27 4.22 -10.66
C GLY A 74 17.16 4.45 -9.42
N PRO A 75 16.78 5.40 -8.53
CA PRO A 75 17.48 5.65 -7.26
C PRO A 75 17.52 4.42 -6.32
N ALA A 76 16.69 3.41 -6.56
CA ALA A 76 16.62 2.16 -5.80
C ALA A 76 17.93 1.35 -5.82
N ARG A 77 18.71 1.36 -6.93
CA ARG A 77 20.05 0.73 -6.97
C ARG A 77 21.13 1.60 -6.32
N ARG A 78 20.99 2.93 -6.37
CA ARG A 78 22.00 3.89 -5.87
C ARG A 78 21.96 4.08 -4.35
N ALA A 79 20.82 3.77 -3.72
CA ALA A 79 20.64 3.87 -2.29
C ALA A 79 20.68 2.48 -1.63
N GLY A 80 21.89 1.92 -1.49
CA GLY A 80 22.21 1.09 -0.32
C GLY A 80 21.83 -0.39 -0.32
N ALA A 81 22.17 -1.15 -1.37
CA ALA A 81 22.30 -2.61 -1.25
C ALA A 81 23.63 -3.07 -0.59
N ASP A 82 24.56 -2.14 -0.31
CA ASP A 82 25.93 -2.46 0.15
C ASP A 82 26.07 -2.60 1.68
N ALA A 83 25.01 -2.41 2.46
CA ALA A 83 25.06 -2.69 3.90
C ALA A 83 24.59 -4.12 4.16
N LYS A 84 25.46 -4.95 4.74
CA LYS A 84 25.17 -6.36 5.10
C LYS A 84 24.00 -6.53 6.09
N ASN A 85 23.43 -5.42 6.60
CA ASN A 85 22.17 -5.37 7.34
C ASN A 85 21.65 -3.92 7.38
N PRO A 86 20.81 -3.48 6.44
CA PRO A 86 20.31 -2.11 6.43
C PRO A 86 19.31 -1.87 7.58
N SER A 87 19.33 -0.67 8.17
CA SER A 87 18.35 -0.28 9.18
C SER A 87 16.96 -0.10 8.56
N LEU A 88 15.90 -0.36 9.34
CA LEU A 88 14.52 -0.16 8.88
C LEU A 88 14.27 1.27 8.42
N ASP A 89 14.78 2.26 9.16
CA ASP A 89 14.66 3.67 8.79
C ASP A 89 15.39 4.00 7.48
N GLY A 90 16.55 3.37 7.25
CA GLY A 90 17.26 3.48 5.98
C GLY A 90 16.43 2.94 4.82
N LEU A 91 15.87 1.74 4.96
CA LEU A 91 15.01 1.13 3.93
C LEU A 91 13.74 1.95 3.65
N ARG A 92 13.08 2.46 4.70
CA ARG A 92 11.92 3.34 4.58
C ARG A 92 12.26 4.63 3.83
N ALA A 93 13.41 5.24 4.14
CA ALA A 93 13.87 6.46 3.44
C ALA A 93 14.16 6.20 1.96
N VAL A 94 14.71 5.03 1.62
CA VAL A 94 14.90 4.61 0.22
C VAL A 94 13.56 4.51 -0.50
N ILE A 95 12.59 3.79 0.08
CA ILE A 95 11.25 3.65 -0.49
C ILE A 95 10.62 5.03 -0.72
N GLU A 96 10.65 5.91 0.28
CA GLU A 96 10.10 7.26 0.16
C GLU A 96 10.73 8.05 -1.00
N GLY A 97 12.07 8.01 -1.13
CA GLY A 97 12.78 8.67 -2.21
C GLY A 97 12.41 8.12 -3.59
N VAL A 98 12.26 6.81 -3.69
CA VAL A 98 11.90 6.09 -4.91
C VAL A 98 10.44 6.38 -5.31
N GLU A 99 9.50 6.38 -4.37
CA GLU A 99 8.10 6.73 -4.61
C GLU A 99 7.93 8.20 -5.02
N LYS A 100 8.69 9.10 -4.39
CA LYS A 100 8.74 10.52 -4.79
C LYS A 100 9.24 10.69 -6.22
N TYR A 101 10.28 9.94 -6.61
CA TYR A 101 10.78 9.93 -7.98
C TYR A 101 9.73 9.42 -8.97
N ALA A 102 9.10 8.28 -8.68
CA ALA A 102 8.06 7.70 -9.52
C ALA A 102 6.90 8.68 -9.74
N ARG A 103 6.45 9.36 -8.68
CA ARG A 103 5.40 10.39 -8.75
C ARG A 103 5.82 11.56 -9.65
N ALA A 104 7.05 12.05 -9.52
CA ALA A 104 7.56 13.14 -10.34
C ALA A 104 7.67 12.77 -11.83
N LYS A 105 7.83 11.48 -12.14
CA LYS A 105 7.94 10.96 -13.51
C LYS A 105 6.64 10.37 -14.06
N GLY A 106 5.56 10.31 -13.28
CA GLY A 106 4.31 9.69 -13.68
C GLY A 106 4.40 8.17 -13.89
N ILE A 107 5.33 7.51 -13.21
CA ILE A 107 5.53 6.05 -13.29
C ILE A 107 4.53 5.37 -12.34
N ASP A 108 3.76 4.41 -12.85
CA ASP A 108 2.85 3.60 -12.03
C ASP A 108 3.61 2.48 -11.31
N ILE A 109 3.79 2.66 -10.00
CA ILE A 109 4.51 1.75 -9.09
C ILE A 109 3.58 0.82 -8.29
N ARG A 110 2.32 0.71 -8.70
CA ARG A 110 1.39 -0.25 -8.09
C ARG A 110 1.74 -1.67 -8.49
N THR A 111 1.69 -2.56 -7.52
CA THR A 111 1.76 -4.02 -7.73
C THR A 111 0.56 -4.49 -8.56
N ASP A 112 0.68 -5.65 -9.19
CA ASP A 112 -0.42 -6.22 -9.97
C ASP A 112 -1.64 -6.52 -9.09
N ALA A 113 -1.42 -6.89 -7.82
CA ALA A 113 -2.49 -7.04 -6.84
C ALA A 113 -3.22 -5.73 -6.55
N GLU A 114 -2.49 -4.61 -6.41
CA GLU A 114 -3.08 -3.29 -6.23
C GLU A 114 -3.81 -2.78 -7.48
N LYS A 115 -3.36 -3.18 -8.67
CA LYS A 115 -4.05 -2.87 -9.94
C LYS A 115 -5.31 -3.72 -10.14
N ALA A 116 -5.30 -4.96 -9.65
CA ALA A 116 -6.43 -5.88 -9.70
C ALA A 116 -7.50 -5.57 -8.64
N ALA A 117 -7.17 -4.80 -7.60
CA ALA A 117 -8.14 -4.37 -6.61
C ALA A 117 -9.25 -3.53 -7.28
N PRO A 118 -10.54 -3.80 -6.98
CA PRO A 118 -11.64 -3.05 -7.58
C PRO A 118 -11.48 -1.56 -7.27
N GLU A 119 -11.62 -0.71 -8.28
CA GLU A 119 -11.54 0.74 -8.07
C GLU A 119 -12.56 1.18 -7.01
N PRO A 120 -12.17 2.06 -6.08
CA PRO A 120 -13.09 2.53 -5.05
C PRO A 120 -14.29 3.21 -5.71
N THR A 121 -15.49 2.91 -5.23
CA THR A 121 -16.72 3.57 -5.64
C THR A 121 -16.73 5.04 -5.22
N ALA A 122 -17.63 5.81 -5.83
CA ALA A 122 -17.86 7.20 -5.51
C ALA A 122 -18.15 7.39 -4.01
N THR A 123 -17.59 8.44 -3.41
CA THR A 123 -17.91 8.81 -2.03
C THR A 123 -19.30 9.41 -1.92
N ASP A 124 -19.93 9.33 -0.75
CA ASP A 124 -21.22 9.97 -0.48
C ASP A 124 -21.23 11.46 -0.87
N ARG A 125 -20.14 12.18 -0.57
CA ARG A 125 -19.98 13.59 -0.96
C ARG A 125 -19.99 13.80 -2.47
N GLN A 126 -19.34 12.92 -3.23
CA GLN A 126 -19.35 12.99 -4.69
C GLN A 126 -20.72 12.64 -5.25
N ILE A 127 -21.39 11.63 -4.67
CA ILE A 127 -22.74 11.23 -5.06
C ILE A 127 -23.70 12.41 -4.84
N ASP A 128 -23.72 13.00 -3.65
CA ASP A 128 -24.54 14.16 -3.31
C ASP A 128 -24.28 15.33 -4.26
N TYR A 129 -23.01 15.59 -4.57
CA TYR A 129 -22.64 16.70 -5.43
C TYR A 129 -23.06 16.48 -6.88
N ILE A 130 -22.88 15.27 -7.42
CA ILE A 130 -23.36 14.89 -8.76
C ILE A 130 -24.88 15.01 -8.83
N VAL A 131 -25.60 14.49 -7.83
CA VAL A 131 -27.07 14.57 -7.76
C VAL A 131 -27.52 16.03 -7.78
N ALA A 132 -26.92 16.89 -6.93
CA ALA A 132 -27.25 18.31 -6.88
C ALA A 132 -27.01 19.03 -8.23
N LEU A 133 -25.92 18.69 -8.94
CA LEU A 133 -25.60 19.26 -10.25
C LEU A 133 -26.60 18.81 -11.32
N LEU A 134 -26.97 17.53 -11.34
CA LEU A 134 -27.94 16.96 -12.28
C LEU A 134 -29.36 17.53 -12.04
N GLU A 135 -29.81 17.59 -10.79
CA GLU A 135 -31.10 18.21 -10.42
C GLU A 135 -31.13 19.71 -10.76
N GLY A 136 -30.02 20.41 -10.57
CA GLY A 136 -29.87 21.81 -10.96
C GLY A 136 -30.03 22.00 -12.48
N ARG A 137 -29.40 21.14 -13.28
CA ARG A 137 -29.46 21.17 -14.75
C ARG A 137 -30.83 20.79 -15.29
N ALA A 138 -31.46 19.75 -14.72
CA ALA A 138 -32.82 19.33 -15.08
C ALA A 138 -33.83 20.47 -14.90
N ARG A 139 -33.72 21.24 -13.81
CA ARG A 139 -34.57 22.42 -13.58
C ARG A 139 -34.33 23.57 -14.56
N ARG A 140 -33.10 23.73 -15.06
CA ARG A 140 -32.74 24.81 -15.99
C ARG A 140 -32.93 24.42 -17.46
N GLY A 141 -33.28 23.17 -17.77
CA GLY A 141 -33.36 22.67 -19.14
C GLY A 141 -31.99 22.61 -19.84
N GLU A 142 -30.90 22.60 -19.07
CA GLU A 142 -29.53 22.58 -19.59
C GLU A 142 -29.15 21.14 -19.99
N GLY A 143 -29.22 20.85 -21.28
CA GLY A 143 -28.68 19.63 -21.87
C GLY A 143 -27.23 19.84 -22.33
N GLY A 144 -26.30 18.99 -21.88
CA GLY A 144 -24.94 18.94 -22.43
C GLY A 144 -23.83 18.84 -21.39
N GLY A 145 -22.80 18.06 -21.70
CA GLY A 145 -21.57 17.86 -20.92
C GLY A 145 -20.67 16.93 -21.73
N PHE A 146 -19.38 16.90 -21.44
CA PHE A 146 -18.44 16.00 -22.13
C PHE A 146 -18.80 14.52 -21.89
N MET A 147 -19.32 14.20 -20.71
CA MET A 147 -19.82 12.86 -20.37
C MET A 147 -21.35 12.75 -20.52
N SER A 148 -21.80 11.61 -21.06
CA SER A 148 -23.21 11.28 -21.18
C SER A 148 -23.87 11.14 -19.80
N THR A 149 -25.03 11.78 -19.61
CA THR A 149 -25.87 11.62 -18.42
C THR A 149 -26.96 10.55 -18.60
N HIS A 150 -26.87 9.75 -19.67
CA HIS A 150 -27.84 8.68 -19.95
C HIS A 150 -27.76 7.59 -18.89
N GLY A 151 -28.93 7.14 -18.38
CA GLY A 151 -29.00 6.15 -17.30
C GLY A 151 -28.79 6.72 -15.88
N LEU A 152 -28.63 8.04 -15.73
CA LEU A 152 -28.57 8.70 -14.42
C LEU A 152 -29.89 9.32 -13.98
N TYR A 153 -30.92 9.20 -14.81
CA TYR A 153 -32.27 9.64 -14.51
C TYR A 153 -33.20 8.42 -14.50
N LYS A 154 -34.14 8.42 -13.58
CA LYS A 154 -35.26 7.47 -13.57
C LYS A 154 -36.26 7.85 -14.66
N ALA A 155 -37.21 6.94 -14.92
CA ALA A 155 -38.28 7.17 -15.90
C ALA A 155 -39.16 8.39 -15.59
N ASP A 156 -39.22 8.82 -14.32
CA ASP A 156 -39.94 10.01 -13.85
C ASP A 156 -39.14 11.32 -13.99
N GLY A 157 -37.91 11.27 -14.53
CA GLY A 157 -37.05 12.43 -14.70
C GLY A 157 -36.27 12.84 -13.45
N THR A 158 -36.43 12.14 -12.32
CA THR A 158 -35.62 12.37 -11.11
C THR A 158 -34.24 11.71 -11.25
N VAL A 159 -33.24 12.19 -10.53
CA VAL A 159 -31.89 11.63 -10.58
C VAL A 159 -31.84 10.28 -9.87
N ASP A 160 -31.29 9.27 -10.54
CA ASP A 160 -31.04 7.95 -9.95
C ASP A 160 -29.74 7.95 -9.14
N ARG A 161 -29.88 8.26 -7.85
CA ARG A 161 -28.78 8.21 -6.87
C ARG A 161 -28.09 6.83 -6.84
N ALA A 162 -28.82 5.74 -7.03
CA ALA A 162 -28.24 4.39 -7.00
C ALA A 162 -27.36 4.13 -8.23
N ALA A 163 -27.72 4.69 -9.39
CA ALA A 163 -26.86 4.64 -10.57
C ALA A 163 -25.56 5.44 -10.36
N VAL A 164 -25.63 6.63 -9.75
CA VAL A 164 -24.46 7.44 -9.41
C VAL A 164 -23.56 6.73 -8.40
N ALA A 165 -24.13 6.03 -7.41
CA ALA A 165 -23.36 5.29 -6.40
C ALA A 165 -22.54 4.13 -6.97
N LYS A 166 -22.90 3.60 -8.15
CA LYS A 166 -22.15 2.54 -8.84
C LYS A 166 -20.91 3.05 -9.59
N MET A 167 -20.76 4.37 -9.73
CA MET A 167 -19.60 4.94 -10.40
C MET A 167 -18.33 4.73 -9.58
N THR A 168 -17.20 4.53 -10.26
CA THR A 168 -15.90 4.62 -9.60
C THR A 168 -15.62 6.06 -9.20
N ARG A 169 -14.81 6.27 -8.15
CA ARG A 169 -14.42 7.60 -7.67
C ARG A 169 -13.81 8.46 -8.77
N ARG A 170 -13.05 7.83 -9.68
CA ARG A 170 -12.46 8.48 -10.86
C ARG A 170 -13.54 8.95 -11.82
N THR A 171 -14.46 8.06 -12.19
CA THR A 171 -15.60 8.37 -13.06
C THR A 171 -16.47 9.48 -12.47
N ALA A 172 -16.74 9.44 -11.16
CA ALA A 172 -17.48 10.47 -10.46
C ALA A 172 -16.80 11.85 -10.51
N SER A 173 -15.46 11.90 -10.39
CA SER A 173 -14.72 13.16 -10.48
C SER A 173 -14.78 13.75 -11.89
N ALA A 174 -14.55 12.92 -12.91
CA ALA A 174 -14.67 13.34 -14.31
C ALA A 174 -16.10 13.81 -14.66
N MET A 175 -17.12 13.15 -14.10
CA MET A 175 -18.52 13.56 -14.24
C MET A 175 -18.75 14.94 -13.62
N ILE A 176 -18.22 15.19 -12.41
CA ILE A 176 -18.31 16.50 -11.75
C ILE A 176 -17.67 17.59 -12.64
N ASP A 177 -16.47 17.36 -13.15
CA ASP A 177 -15.77 18.35 -14.00
C ASP A 177 -16.57 18.64 -15.28
N SER A 178 -17.06 17.58 -15.94
CA SER A 178 -17.96 17.68 -17.10
C SER A 178 -19.24 18.45 -16.78
N LEU A 179 -19.88 18.19 -15.64
CA LEU A 179 -21.12 18.86 -15.23
C LEU A 179 -20.90 20.32 -14.84
N ARG A 180 -19.69 20.69 -14.41
CA ARG A 180 -19.32 22.08 -14.09
C ARG A 180 -18.89 22.88 -15.32
N GLY A 181 -18.55 22.21 -16.43
CA GLY A 181 -17.98 22.88 -17.59
C GLY A 181 -16.49 23.23 -17.43
N ASN A 182 -15.81 22.58 -16.48
CA ASN A 182 -14.37 22.73 -16.26
C ASN A 182 -13.66 21.66 -17.09
N TYR A 183 -13.47 21.91 -18.38
CA TYR A 183 -12.67 21.05 -19.27
C TYR A 183 -11.41 21.78 -19.74
#